data_AF-A0A376F5Y0-F1
#
_entry.id   AF-A0A376F5Y0-F1
#
_cell.length_a   1.000
_cell.length_b   1.000
_cell.length_c   1.000
_cell.angle_alpha   90.00
_cell.angle_beta   90.00
_cell.angle_gamma   90.00
#
_symmetry.space_group_name_H-M   'P 1'
#
loop_
_entity.id
_entity.type
_entity.pdbx_description
1 polymer ?
#
loop_
_entity_poly.entity_id
_entity_poly.type
_entity_poly.pdbx_seq_one_letter_code
_entity_poly.pdbx_strand_id
1 'polypeptide(L)'
;MMQIAKSFFLLVVLATAALFMPHAKANCVSPNLPALLSLASISVPTSLPVGETIPGTERSAHIAGGCYTAEDAGRQIIACYHGLGRETPNIPGVYESGVAGIGVSLRNSKGERVMGAADQICTTKSSVGQVSDSTGSDGSFAFSFDVSLELVKTSEVVTAGTLTSSNTQFGFGVEQIESLSYPNTLSYSGNVVVKAVTCTVSPKSLTVTLGGFSGEPFYRSGNPGLPVGIQYRHALRSGCTAGNDDRQRQWL
;
A
#
# COMPACT_ATOMS: atom_id res chain seq x y z
N MET A 1 36.78 50.88 -15.76
CA MET A 1 36.37 49.99 -16.87
C MET A 1 36.53 48.49 -16.56
N MET A 2 37.57 48.07 -15.84
CA MET A 2 37.86 46.64 -15.57
C MET A 2 36.86 45.91 -14.65
N GLN A 3 36.14 46.63 -13.77
CA GLN A 3 35.09 46.02 -12.93
C GLN A 3 33.76 45.81 -13.67
N ILE A 4 33.37 46.73 -14.55
CA ILE A 4 32.13 46.62 -15.33
C ILE A 4 32.22 45.41 -16.30
N ALA A 5 33.38 45.20 -16.92
CA ALA A 5 33.62 44.03 -17.77
C ALA A 5 33.54 42.70 -16.99
N LYS A 6 34.03 42.66 -15.73
CA LYS A 6 33.92 41.49 -14.86
C LYS A 6 32.48 41.18 -14.43
N SER A 7 31.70 42.21 -14.10
CA SER A 7 30.28 42.04 -13.74
C SER A 7 29.44 41.55 -14.91
N PHE A 8 29.71 42.02 -16.14
CA PHE A 8 29.05 41.51 -17.34
C PHE A 8 29.40 40.05 -17.62
N PHE A 9 30.66 39.65 -17.44
CA PHE A 9 31.07 38.27 -17.65
C PHE A 9 30.40 37.31 -16.65
N LEU A 10 30.26 37.71 -15.38
CA LEU A 10 29.54 36.95 -14.36
C LEU A 10 28.04 36.82 -14.66
N LEU A 11 27.40 37.88 -15.18
CA LEU A 11 25.99 37.84 -15.59
C LEU A 11 25.77 36.93 -16.79
N VAL A 12 26.69 36.92 -17.75
CA VAL A 12 26.62 36.01 -18.91
C VAL A 12 26.76 34.56 -18.46
N VAL A 13 27.71 34.25 -17.57
CA VAL A 13 27.88 32.89 -17.04
C VAL A 13 26.63 32.44 -16.26
N LEU A 14 26.05 33.31 -15.41
CA LEU A 14 24.84 32.99 -14.65
C LEU A 14 23.61 32.81 -15.54
N ALA A 15 23.46 33.63 -16.59
CA ALA A 15 22.38 33.52 -17.56
C ALA A 15 22.50 32.22 -18.39
N THR A 16 23.71 31.85 -18.80
CA THR A 16 23.93 30.57 -19.48
C THR A 16 23.66 29.38 -18.56
N ALA A 17 24.03 29.44 -17.28
CA ALA A 17 23.75 28.37 -16.32
C ALA A 17 22.24 28.21 -16.04
N ALA A 18 21.45 29.28 -16.08
CA ALA A 18 20.00 29.22 -15.92
C ALA A 18 19.28 28.59 -17.14
N LEU A 19 19.85 28.71 -18.35
CA LEU A 19 19.29 28.12 -19.58
C LEU A 19 19.56 26.61 -19.68
N PHE A 20 20.58 26.11 -18.98
CA PHE A 20 20.88 24.67 -18.85
C PHE A 20 20.38 24.07 -17.54
N MET A 21 19.31 24.61 -16.97
CA MET A 21 18.57 23.86 -15.95
C MET A 21 17.67 22.86 -16.67
N PRO A 22 18.01 21.55 -16.74
CA PRO A 22 17.05 20.56 -17.16
C PRO A 22 15.89 20.69 -16.18
N HIS A 23 14.77 21.20 -16.66
CA HIS A 23 13.55 21.08 -15.90
C HIS A 23 13.33 19.58 -15.79
N ALA A 24 13.48 19.02 -14.59
CA ALA A 24 13.21 17.62 -14.28
C ALA A 24 11.72 17.38 -14.45
N LYS A 25 11.27 17.38 -15.71
CA LYS A 25 9.91 17.12 -16.10
C LYS A 25 9.85 15.60 -16.25
N ALA A 26 9.13 14.96 -15.34
CA ALA A 26 8.81 13.55 -15.47
C ALA A 26 8.23 13.29 -16.87
N ASN A 27 8.95 12.49 -17.64
CA ASN A 27 8.56 12.03 -18.96
C ASN A 27 7.53 10.88 -18.87
N CYS A 28 7.41 10.23 -17.72
CA CYS A 28 6.24 9.45 -17.34
C CYS A 28 5.19 10.31 -16.63
N VAL A 29 3.92 10.21 -17.05
CA VAL A 29 2.79 10.96 -16.48
C VAL A 29 1.69 10.01 -16.05
N SER A 30 1.13 10.25 -14.86
CA SER A 30 -0.07 9.55 -14.37
C SER A 30 -1.09 10.56 -13.84
N PRO A 31 -2.36 10.51 -14.27
CA PRO A 31 -3.43 11.33 -13.69
C PRO A 31 -3.87 10.84 -12.31
N ASN A 32 -3.42 9.65 -11.88
CA ASN A 32 -3.76 9.06 -10.58
C ASN A 32 -2.86 9.57 -9.45
N LEU A 33 -1.82 10.36 -9.75
CA LEU A 33 -0.85 10.86 -8.80
C LEU A 33 -0.83 12.41 -8.78
N PRO A 34 -0.71 13.06 -7.61
CA PRO A 34 -0.57 12.45 -6.28
C PRO A 34 -1.92 11.92 -5.75
N ALA A 35 -1.87 10.86 -4.95
CA ALA A 35 -3.04 10.27 -4.32
C ALA A 35 -2.94 10.34 -2.79
N LEU A 36 -4.01 10.79 -2.14
CA LEU A 36 -4.15 10.79 -0.69
C LEU A 36 -5.34 9.93 -0.28
N LEU A 37 -5.07 8.84 0.41
CA LEU A 37 -6.10 7.96 0.95
C LEU A 37 -6.44 8.42 2.37
N SER A 38 -7.73 8.64 2.65
CA SER A 38 -8.19 9.08 3.96
C SER A 38 -8.86 7.93 4.73
N LEU A 39 -8.50 7.79 6.00
CA LEU A 39 -9.08 6.85 6.94
C LEU A 39 -9.82 7.62 8.04
N ALA A 40 -11.15 7.45 8.09
CA ALA A 40 -12.00 8.17 9.05
C ALA A 40 -11.71 7.81 10.51
N SER A 41 -11.52 6.52 10.79
CA SER A 41 -11.07 6.03 12.10
C SER A 41 -10.51 4.63 11.96
N ILE A 42 -9.33 4.39 12.52
CA ILE A 42 -8.72 3.06 12.60
C ILE A 42 -8.98 2.50 14.00
N SER A 43 -9.30 1.21 14.11
CA SER A 43 -9.42 0.49 15.38
C SER A 43 -8.43 -0.66 15.40
N VAL A 44 -7.56 -0.70 16.41
CA VAL A 44 -6.49 -1.69 16.50
C VAL A 44 -6.84 -2.77 17.52
N PRO A 45 -7.07 -4.03 17.11
CA PRO A 45 -7.37 -5.11 18.05
C PRO A 45 -6.17 -5.39 18.96
N THR A 46 -6.43 -5.57 20.26
CA THR A 46 -5.37 -5.87 21.24
C THR A 46 -4.75 -7.25 21.01
N SER A 47 -5.55 -8.21 20.56
CA SER A 47 -5.12 -9.58 20.23
C SER A 47 -4.41 -9.72 18.88
N LEU A 48 -4.29 -8.63 18.10
CA LEU A 48 -3.56 -8.66 16.83
C LEU A 48 -2.06 -8.84 17.12
N PRO A 49 -1.38 -9.83 16.54
CA PRO A 49 0.06 -9.98 16.70
C PRO A 49 0.85 -8.81 16.12
N VAL A 50 2.04 -8.54 16.65
CA VAL A 50 2.99 -7.61 16.03
C VAL A 50 3.45 -8.17 14.66
N GLY A 51 3.51 -7.31 13.65
CA GLY A 51 3.83 -7.66 12.25
C GLY A 51 2.61 -7.85 11.36
N GLU A 52 1.43 -8.02 11.95
CA GLU A 52 0.19 -8.24 11.23
C GLU A 52 -0.48 -6.94 10.77
N THR A 53 -1.13 -7.04 9.61
CA THR A 53 -1.92 -5.95 9.03
C THR A 53 -3.15 -5.70 9.88
N ILE A 54 -3.41 -4.43 10.20
CA ILE A 54 -4.56 -4.02 11.01
C ILE A 54 -5.82 -4.14 10.14
N PRO A 55 -6.80 -4.97 10.54
CA PRO A 55 -7.99 -5.19 9.73
C PRO A 55 -8.74 -3.90 9.40
N GLY A 56 -9.20 -3.77 8.16
CA GLY A 56 -9.98 -2.62 7.68
C GLY A 56 -9.15 -1.38 7.34
N THR A 57 -7.81 -1.45 7.47
CA THR A 57 -6.91 -0.35 7.11
C THR A 57 -6.35 -0.44 5.70
N GLU A 58 -6.52 -1.56 5.01
CA GLU A 58 -6.05 -1.71 3.63
C GLU A 58 -6.87 -0.84 2.66
N ARG A 59 -6.19 -0.08 1.80
CA ARG A 59 -6.81 0.68 0.72
C ARG A 59 -5.98 0.52 -0.55
N SER A 60 -6.63 0.02 -1.58
CA SER A 60 -6.02 -0.12 -2.89
C SER A 60 -6.12 1.18 -3.69
N ALA A 61 -5.11 1.44 -4.49
CA ALA A 61 -5.08 2.51 -5.48
C ALA A 61 -4.66 1.93 -6.82
N HIS A 62 -5.40 2.30 -7.87
CA HIS A 62 -5.06 1.99 -9.24
C HIS A 62 -4.26 3.14 -9.83
N ILE A 63 -3.10 2.84 -10.40
CA ILE A 63 -2.21 3.83 -11.02
C ILE A 63 -2.00 3.42 -12.46
N ALA A 64 -2.39 4.30 -13.38
CA ALA A 64 -2.18 4.14 -14.80
C ALA A 64 -1.61 5.41 -15.42
N GLY A 65 -1.01 5.30 -16.60
CA GLY A 65 -0.40 6.43 -17.28
C GLY A 65 0.42 6.00 -18.48
N GLY A 66 1.28 6.90 -18.93
CA GLY A 66 2.18 6.65 -20.05
C GLY A 66 3.50 7.39 -19.91
N CYS A 67 4.55 6.78 -20.46
CA CYS A 67 5.87 7.38 -20.64
C CYS A 67 6.07 7.78 -22.10
N TYR A 68 6.81 8.85 -22.36
CA TYR A 68 7.00 9.40 -23.72
C TYR A 68 8.44 9.27 -24.24
N THR A 69 9.29 8.49 -23.57
CA THR A 69 10.62 8.13 -24.09
C THR A 69 10.75 6.63 -24.27
N ALA A 70 11.48 6.24 -25.31
CA ALA A 70 11.77 4.84 -25.60
C ALA A 70 12.75 4.23 -24.58
N GLU A 71 13.47 5.04 -23.81
CA GLU A 71 14.39 4.56 -22.78
C GLU A 71 13.63 3.89 -21.63
N ASP A 72 12.39 4.31 -21.36
CA ASP A 72 11.55 3.75 -20.29
C ASP A 72 10.79 2.49 -20.69
N ALA A 73 10.75 2.16 -21.99
CA ALA A 73 10.01 1.01 -22.51
C ALA A 73 10.53 -0.30 -21.89
N GLY A 74 9.61 -1.15 -21.42
CA GLY A 74 9.94 -2.44 -20.81
C GLY A 74 10.52 -2.36 -19.40
N ARG A 75 10.76 -1.17 -18.86
CA ARG A 75 11.36 -1.03 -17.53
C ARG A 75 10.37 -1.26 -16.40
N GLN A 76 10.91 -1.69 -15.27
CA GLN A 76 10.12 -1.93 -14.07
C GLN A 76 9.78 -0.62 -13.37
N ILE A 77 8.55 -0.56 -12.88
CA ILE A 77 8.10 0.50 -12.00
C ILE A 77 8.36 0.04 -10.56
N ILE A 78 9.04 0.88 -9.80
CA ILE A 78 9.34 0.65 -8.38
C ILE A 78 8.64 1.69 -7.53
N ALA A 79 8.46 1.34 -6.27
CA ALA A 79 7.98 2.26 -5.24
C ALA A 79 9.03 2.39 -4.14
N CYS A 80 9.10 3.58 -3.55
CA CYS A 80 10.03 3.94 -2.49
C CYS A 80 9.26 4.55 -1.33
N TYR A 81 9.65 4.25 -0.09
CA TYR A 81 9.16 5.02 1.04
C TYR A 81 9.86 6.39 1.10
N HIS A 82 9.09 7.48 1.07
CA HIS A 82 9.58 8.87 1.13
C HIS A 82 9.18 9.61 2.41
N GLY A 83 8.52 8.92 3.34
CA GLY A 83 8.17 9.52 4.63
C GLY A 83 9.40 9.71 5.54
N LEU A 84 9.19 10.40 6.65
CA LEU A 84 10.25 10.68 7.64
C LEU A 84 10.53 9.52 8.60
N GLY A 85 9.67 8.50 8.62
CA GLY A 85 9.77 7.36 9.53
C GLY A 85 10.87 6.39 9.13
N ARG A 86 11.41 5.64 10.08
CA ARG A 86 12.39 4.58 9.77
C ARG A 86 11.69 3.26 9.50
N GLU A 87 12.37 2.36 8.78
CA GLU A 87 11.90 0.98 8.68
C GLU A 87 11.90 0.33 10.07
N THR A 88 10.81 -0.38 10.37
CA THR A 88 10.59 -1.01 11.67
C THR A 88 11.48 -2.23 11.82
N PRO A 89 12.25 -2.34 12.93
CA PRO A 89 13.09 -3.51 13.16
C PRO A 89 12.31 -4.83 13.11
N ASN A 90 12.86 -5.82 12.40
CA ASN A 90 12.29 -7.17 12.24
C ASN A 90 10.96 -7.25 11.48
N ILE A 91 10.47 -6.16 10.88
CA ILE A 91 9.25 -6.15 10.06
C ILE A 91 9.57 -5.47 8.71
N PRO A 92 10.18 -6.19 7.75
CA PRO A 92 10.65 -5.60 6.50
C PRO A 92 9.49 -5.01 5.67
N GLY A 93 9.75 -3.87 5.03
CA GLY A 93 8.78 -3.11 4.24
C GLY A 93 7.71 -2.37 5.06
N VAL A 94 7.90 -2.25 6.38
CA VAL A 94 6.99 -1.52 7.27
C VAL A 94 7.74 -0.34 7.89
N TYR A 95 7.22 0.86 7.70
CA TYR A 95 7.86 2.11 8.11
C TYR A 95 7.09 2.79 9.23
N GLU A 96 7.76 3.54 10.08
CA GLU A 96 7.13 4.29 11.16
C GLU A 96 6.13 5.31 10.61
N SER A 97 4.88 5.24 11.08
CA SER A 97 3.81 6.13 10.62
C SER A 97 3.73 7.47 11.35
N GLY A 98 4.59 7.68 12.36
CA GLY A 98 4.48 8.78 13.33
C GLY A 98 3.52 8.50 14.50
N VAL A 99 2.79 7.39 14.47
CA VAL A 99 1.95 6.92 15.59
C VAL A 99 2.62 5.72 16.26
N ALA A 100 2.82 5.80 17.57
CA ALA A 100 3.51 4.76 18.33
C ALA A 100 2.78 3.41 18.26
N GLY A 101 3.51 2.37 17.85
CA GLY A 101 3.00 1.02 17.67
C GLY A 101 2.27 0.77 16.34
N ILE A 102 2.28 1.75 15.42
CA ILE A 102 1.68 1.63 14.09
C ILE A 102 2.70 1.95 13.02
N GLY A 103 2.85 1.01 12.09
CA GLY A 103 3.63 1.18 10.87
C GLY A 103 2.73 1.32 9.64
N VAL A 104 3.32 1.81 8.56
CA VAL A 104 2.72 1.91 7.22
C VAL A 104 3.50 1.05 6.24
N SER A 105 2.78 0.38 5.36
CA SER A 105 3.35 -0.50 4.33
C SER A 105 2.59 -0.31 3.02
N LEU A 106 3.29 -0.51 1.91
CA LEU A 106 2.73 -0.57 0.58
C LEU A 106 2.93 -1.98 0.04
N ARG A 107 1.88 -2.61 -0.47
CA ARG A 107 1.94 -3.92 -1.13
C ARG A 107 1.75 -3.77 -2.63
N ASN A 108 2.52 -4.56 -3.39
CA ASN A 108 2.27 -4.76 -4.81
C ASN A 108 1.12 -5.75 -5.04
N SER A 109 0.74 -5.94 -6.31
CA SER A 109 -0.30 -6.89 -6.73
C SER A 109 0.01 -8.36 -6.42
N LYS A 110 1.26 -8.70 -6.10
CA LYS A 110 1.67 -10.04 -5.64
C LYS A 110 1.50 -10.23 -4.12
N GLY A 111 1.07 -9.19 -3.42
CA GLY A 111 0.96 -9.16 -1.97
C GLY A 111 2.31 -8.99 -1.25
N GLU A 112 3.39 -8.67 -1.96
CA GLU A 112 4.70 -8.42 -1.36
C GLU A 112 4.78 -6.97 -0.86
N ARG A 113 5.34 -6.78 0.34
CA ARG A 113 5.60 -5.43 0.85
C ARG A 113 6.76 -4.80 0.09
N VAL A 114 6.58 -3.55 -0.31
CA VAL A 114 7.61 -2.73 -0.93
C VAL A 114 8.67 -2.40 0.11
N MET A 115 9.93 -2.58 -0.30
CA MET A 115 11.09 -2.32 0.54
C MET A 115 11.98 -1.23 -0.07
N GLY A 116 12.71 -0.55 0.80
CA GLY A 116 13.57 0.59 0.46
C GLY A 116 12.90 1.93 0.76
N ALA A 117 13.64 2.78 1.47
CA ALA A 117 13.32 4.18 1.69
C ALA A 117 14.19 5.08 0.80
N ALA A 118 13.83 6.35 0.63
CA ALA A 118 14.51 7.29 -0.26
C ALA A 118 15.98 7.60 0.12
N ASP A 119 16.36 7.35 1.38
CA ASP A 119 17.74 7.39 1.87
C ASP A 119 18.50 6.05 1.64
N GLN A 120 17.81 5.05 1.10
CA GLN A 120 18.31 3.74 0.72
C GLN A 120 18.06 3.46 -0.77
N ILE A 121 18.73 2.44 -1.31
CA ILE A 121 18.48 2.00 -2.68
C ILE A 121 17.14 1.25 -2.70
N CYS A 122 16.12 1.86 -3.30
CA CYS A 122 14.85 1.17 -3.56
C CYS A 122 15.08 -0.03 -4.46
N THR A 123 14.47 -1.16 -4.10
CA THR A 123 14.73 -2.44 -4.77
C THR A 123 13.75 -2.69 -5.90
N THR A 124 14.24 -3.29 -6.98
CA THR A 124 13.42 -3.82 -8.07
C THR A 124 12.73 -5.14 -7.70
N LYS A 125 13.13 -5.79 -6.59
CA LYS A 125 12.55 -7.07 -6.15
C LYS A 125 11.06 -6.96 -5.85
N SER A 126 10.63 -5.85 -5.26
CA SER A 126 9.23 -5.54 -4.97
C SER A 126 8.67 -4.54 -5.98
N SER A 127 8.95 -4.77 -7.27
CA SER A 127 8.38 -3.97 -8.36
C SER A 127 6.85 -3.97 -8.27
N VAL A 128 6.25 -2.82 -8.58
CA VAL A 128 4.80 -2.61 -8.53
C VAL A 128 4.15 -2.72 -9.90
N GLY A 129 4.93 -2.62 -10.99
CA GLY A 129 4.42 -2.66 -12.35
C GLY A 129 5.54 -2.60 -13.39
N GLN A 130 5.18 -2.47 -14.66
CA GLN A 130 6.11 -2.36 -15.77
C GLN A 130 5.55 -1.41 -16.81
N VAL A 131 6.43 -0.68 -17.49
CA VAL A 131 6.10 0.12 -18.66
C VAL A 131 6.03 -0.80 -19.88
N SER A 132 5.02 -0.62 -20.71
CA SER A 132 4.87 -1.38 -21.96
C SER A 132 6.11 -1.29 -22.83
N ASP A 133 6.51 -2.39 -23.46
CA ASP A 133 7.57 -2.43 -24.47
C ASP A 133 7.15 -1.79 -25.82
N SER A 134 5.87 -1.48 -25.96
CA SER A 134 5.28 -1.00 -27.22
C SER A 134 4.49 0.29 -27.02
N THR A 135 4.58 1.17 -28.02
CA THR A 135 3.85 2.44 -28.04
C THR A 135 2.39 2.24 -28.42
N GLY A 136 1.50 2.89 -27.67
CA GLY A 136 0.10 3.03 -28.02
C GLY A 136 -0.13 3.95 -29.22
N SER A 137 -1.41 4.10 -29.62
CA SER A 137 -1.81 4.96 -30.74
C SER A 137 -1.53 6.45 -30.51
N ASP A 138 -1.34 6.85 -29.25
CA ASP A 138 -0.97 8.20 -28.82
C ASP A 138 0.56 8.42 -28.73
N GLY A 139 1.35 7.40 -29.10
CA GLY A 139 2.81 7.44 -29.04
C GLY A 139 3.39 7.25 -27.63
N SER A 140 2.56 6.92 -26.63
CA SER A 140 3.00 6.68 -25.25
C SER A 140 3.28 5.20 -24.99
N PHE A 141 4.23 4.91 -24.11
CA PHE A 141 4.43 3.59 -23.52
C PHE A 141 3.57 3.48 -22.27
N ALA A 142 2.43 2.80 -22.37
CA ALA A 142 1.46 2.72 -21.30
C ALA A 142 1.97 1.91 -20.09
N PHE A 143 1.51 2.25 -18.89
CA PHE A 143 1.63 1.42 -17.70
C PHE A 143 0.31 1.42 -16.92
N SER A 144 0.05 0.35 -16.20
CA SER A 144 -1.13 0.19 -15.35
C SER A 144 -0.86 -0.86 -14.28
N PHE A 145 -1.09 -0.51 -13.01
CA PHE A 145 -0.85 -1.41 -11.88
C PHE A 145 -1.67 -1.02 -10.66
N ASP A 146 -1.86 -1.99 -9.76
CA ASP A 146 -2.55 -1.82 -8.49
C ASP A 146 -1.57 -1.97 -7.33
N VAL A 147 -1.74 -1.11 -6.32
CA VAL A 147 -1.03 -1.18 -5.05
C VAL A 147 -2.01 -1.05 -3.89
N SER A 148 -1.67 -1.67 -2.77
CA SER A 148 -2.46 -1.56 -1.52
C SER A 148 -1.63 -0.93 -0.43
N LEU A 149 -2.07 0.22 0.10
CA LEU A 149 -1.52 0.74 1.34
C LEU A 149 -2.17 0.02 2.53
N GLU A 150 -1.39 -0.28 3.55
CA GLU A 150 -1.88 -0.94 4.77
C GLU A 150 -1.22 -0.35 6.02
N LEU A 151 -1.89 -0.45 7.17
CA LEU A 151 -1.30 -0.17 8.47
C LEU A 151 -0.99 -1.48 9.18
N VAL A 152 0.15 -1.53 9.86
CA VAL A 152 0.67 -2.75 10.50
C VAL A 152 0.89 -2.47 11.98
N LYS A 153 0.54 -3.41 12.86
CA LYS A 153 0.86 -3.29 14.29
C LYS A 153 2.36 -3.57 14.49
N THR A 154 3.10 -2.60 15.00
CA THR A 154 4.57 -2.70 15.17
C THR A 154 5.01 -2.90 16.61
N SER A 155 4.10 -2.75 17.58
CA SER A 155 4.37 -2.95 19.01
C SER A 155 3.13 -3.48 19.72
N GLU A 156 3.33 -4.16 20.85
CA GLU A 156 2.24 -4.57 21.74
C GLU A 156 1.50 -3.37 22.35
N VAL A 157 2.23 -2.26 22.56
CA VAL A 157 1.67 -1.02 23.05
C VAL A 157 1.42 -0.10 21.86
N VAL A 158 0.15 0.19 21.61
CA VAL A 158 -0.31 1.13 20.57
C VAL A 158 -0.90 2.35 21.25
N THR A 159 -0.55 3.54 20.76
CA THR A 159 -1.10 4.81 21.25
C THR A 159 -1.99 5.45 20.18
N ALA A 160 -3.02 6.18 20.61
CA ALA A 160 -3.81 6.99 19.69
C ALA A 160 -2.96 8.12 19.08
N GLY A 161 -3.28 8.54 17.86
CA GLY A 161 -2.53 9.57 17.17
C GLY A 161 -3.10 9.89 15.79
N THR A 162 -2.44 10.78 15.06
CA THR A 162 -2.85 11.21 13.73
C THR A 162 -1.81 10.80 12.70
N LEU A 163 -2.25 10.21 11.61
CA LEU A 163 -1.44 9.89 10.45
C LEU A 163 -1.34 11.13 9.55
N THR A 164 -0.11 11.49 9.21
CA THR A 164 0.19 12.57 8.27
C THR A 164 0.80 12.01 6.99
N SER A 165 0.62 12.74 5.88
CA SER A 165 1.24 12.36 4.60
C SER A 165 2.76 12.31 4.71
N SER A 166 3.37 13.22 5.48
CA SER A 166 4.83 13.29 5.70
C SER A 166 5.45 12.01 6.27
N ASN A 167 4.67 11.15 6.95
CA ASN A 167 5.15 9.90 7.54
C ASN A 167 4.61 8.66 6.82
N THR A 168 3.78 8.83 5.80
CA THR A 168 3.08 7.72 5.12
C THR A 168 3.25 7.73 3.61
N GLN A 169 4.17 8.56 3.12
CA GLN A 169 4.36 8.79 1.71
C GLN A 169 5.19 7.70 1.04
N PHE A 170 4.67 7.17 -0.05
CA PHE A 170 5.39 6.35 -1.02
C PHE A 170 5.43 7.07 -2.36
N GLY A 171 6.60 7.05 -3.00
CA GLY A 171 6.85 7.65 -4.31
C GLY A 171 7.06 6.56 -5.35
N PHE A 172 6.67 6.83 -6.60
CA PHE A 172 6.79 5.87 -7.70
C PHE A 172 7.74 6.37 -8.78
N GLY A 173 8.47 5.46 -9.39
CA GLY A 173 9.38 5.76 -10.49
C GLY A 173 9.61 4.57 -11.40
N VAL A 174 10.04 4.85 -12.63
CA VAL A 174 10.59 3.87 -13.56
C VAL A 174 12.04 3.64 -13.14
N GLU A 175 12.27 2.49 -12.50
CA GLU A 175 13.54 2.16 -11.85
C GLU A 175 14.07 3.36 -11.02
N GLN A 176 15.38 3.61 -11.04
CA GLN A 176 16.01 4.77 -10.38
C GLN A 176 16.28 5.93 -11.35
N ILE A 177 15.60 5.95 -12.49
CA ILE A 177 15.91 6.87 -13.60
C ILE A 177 14.93 8.03 -13.59
N GLU A 178 13.63 7.73 -13.49
CA GLU A 178 12.58 8.71 -13.68
C GLU A 178 11.43 8.53 -12.70
N SER A 179 10.88 9.65 -12.19
CA SER A 179 9.66 9.65 -11.37
C SER A 179 8.39 9.51 -12.21
N LEU A 180 7.37 8.83 -11.70
CA LEU A 180 6.04 8.81 -12.32
C LEU A 180 5.24 10.07 -11.95
N SER A 181 5.18 11.06 -12.84
CA SER A 181 4.60 12.39 -12.59
C SER A 181 5.41 13.23 -11.60
N TYR A 182 5.00 14.48 -11.41
CA TYR A 182 5.47 15.33 -10.31
C TYR A 182 4.30 16.15 -9.78
N PRO A 183 3.85 15.93 -8.53
CA PRO A 183 4.36 14.98 -7.55
C PRO A 183 3.96 13.51 -7.82
N ASN A 184 4.84 12.56 -7.48
CA ASN A 184 4.74 11.13 -7.79
C ASN A 184 4.27 10.25 -6.61
N THR A 185 3.42 10.77 -5.74
CA THR A 185 3.28 10.21 -4.38
C THR A 185 1.90 9.69 -4.04
N LEU A 186 1.84 8.56 -3.32
CA LEU A 186 0.67 7.99 -2.65
C LEU A 186 0.87 8.07 -1.13
N SER A 187 -0.14 8.46 -0.36
CA SER A 187 -0.01 8.60 1.10
C SER A 187 -1.29 8.30 1.86
N TYR A 188 -1.17 8.11 3.18
CA TYR A 188 -2.30 8.05 4.11
C TYR A 188 -2.51 9.36 4.87
N SER A 189 -3.76 9.60 5.26
CA SER A 189 -4.13 10.56 6.30
C SER A 189 -5.29 10.02 7.12
N GLY A 190 -5.36 10.36 8.40
CA GLY A 190 -6.46 9.93 9.26
C GLY A 190 -6.11 9.89 10.73
N ASN A 191 -7.08 9.45 11.54
CA ASN A 191 -6.89 9.33 12.99
C ASN A 191 -6.87 7.86 13.42
N VAL A 192 -5.85 7.51 14.21
CA VAL A 192 -5.71 6.22 14.87
C VAL A 192 -6.39 6.29 16.22
N VAL A 193 -7.40 5.45 16.42
CA VAL A 193 -8.05 5.26 17.71
C VAL A 193 -7.75 3.85 18.21
N VAL A 194 -7.26 3.73 19.42
CA VAL A 194 -7.03 2.42 20.03
C VAL A 194 -8.34 1.98 20.66
N LYS A 195 -8.89 0.86 20.17
CA LYS A 195 -10.09 0.25 20.74
C LYS A 195 -9.78 -1.20 21.07
N ALA A 196 -10.01 -1.59 22.31
CA ALA A 196 -10.02 -3.00 22.66
C ALA A 196 -11.22 -3.65 21.94
N VAL A 197 -10.95 -4.39 20.86
CA VAL A 197 -11.97 -5.16 20.16
C VAL A 197 -11.92 -6.59 20.70
N THR A 198 -12.94 -6.96 21.47
CA THR A 198 -13.16 -8.35 21.86
C THR A 198 -14.20 -8.95 20.93
N CYS A 199 -13.78 -9.87 20.06
CA CYS A 199 -14.71 -10.64 19.24
C CYS A 199 -14.99 -11.97 19.92
N THR A 200 -16.27 -12.26 20.16
CA THR A 200 -16.75 -13.55 20.65
C THR A 200 -17.54 -14.24 19.56
N VAL A 201 -17.17 -15.49 19.26
CA VAL A 201 -17.94 -16.39 18.41
C VAL A 201 -18.75 -17.32 19.32
N SER A 202 -20.07 -17.38 19.11
CA SER A 202 -20.95 -18.28 19.87
C SER A 202 -21.76 -19.15 18.90
N PRO A 203 -21.79 -20.48 19.09
CA PRO A 203 -21.05 -21.25 20.12
C PRO A 203 -19.53 -21.36 19.84
N LYS A 204 -18.74 -21.62 20.89
CA LYS A 204 -17.26 -21.75 20.81
C LYS A 204 -16.79 -22.99 20.02
N SER A 205 -17.68 -23.95 19.79
CA SER A 205 -17.43 -25.15 19.00
C SER A 205 -18.56 -25.36 18.00
N LEU A 206 -18.18 -25.71 16.77
CA LEU A 206 -19.10 -26.15 15.73
C LEU A 206 -18.88 -27.65 15.53
N THR A 207 -19.79 -28.47 16.04
CA THR A 207 -19.82 -29.90 15.72
C THR A 207 -20.62 -30.07 14.45
N VAL A 208 -19.94 -30.36 13.33
CA VAL A 208 -20.58 -30.71 12.07
C VAL A 208 -20.77 -32.22 12.05
N THR A 209 -22.00 -32.68 12.32
CA THR A 209 -22.35 -34.09 12.16
C THR A 209 -22.58 -34.37 10.69
N LEU A 210 -21.61 -35.01 10.05
CA LEU A 210 -21.82 -35.63 8.74
C LEU A 210 -22.77 -36.82 8.96
N GLY A 211 -23.88 -36.87 8.21
CA GLY A 211 -24.84 -37.98 8.30
C GLY A 211 -24.17 -39.32 8.04
N GLY A 212 -24.77 -40.41 8.54
CA GLY A 212 -24.25 -41.75 8.29
C GLY A 212 -24.29 -42.09 6.80
N PHE A 213 -23.15 -42.43 6.22
CA PHE A 213 -23.06 -42.93 4.85
C PHE A 213 -23.12 -44.47 4.88
N SER A 214 -24.13 -45.09 4.28
CA SER A 214 -24.12 -46.54 4.00
C SER A 214 -23.03 -46.82 2.96
N GLY A 215 -22.18 -47.83 3.16
CA GLY A 215 -20.83 -48.02 2.60
C GLY A 215 -20.60 -48.07 1.08
N GLU A 216 -21.43 -47.44 0.25
CA GLU A 216 -21.40 -47.47 -1.21
C GLU A 216 -21.09 -46.11 -1.94
N PRO A 217 -20.74 -44.95 -1.33
CA PRO A 217 -20.49 -43.75 -2.15
C PRO A 217 -19.01 -43.38 -2.36
N PHE A 218 -18.05 -44.12 -1.80
CA PHE A 218 -16.61 -43.79 -1.90
C PHE A 218 -15.82 -44.80 -2.74
N TYR A 219 -16.24 -45.03 -3.99
CA TYR A 219 -15.60 -46.02 -4.86
C TYR A 219 -14.26 -45.57 -5.50
N ARG A 220 -13.77 -44.35 -5.25
CA ARG A 220 -12.47 -43.90 -5.76
C ARG A 220 -11.86 -42.77 -4.93
N SER A 221 -10.55 -42.87 -4.65
CA SER A 221 -9.77 -41.74 -4.12
C SER A 221 -9.94 -40.52 -5.05
N GLY A 222 -10.37 -39.39 -4.48
CA GLY A 222 -10.52 -38.12 -5.19
C GLY A 222 -11.89 -37.85 -5.83
N ASN A 223 -12.90 -38.72 -5.65
CA ASN A 223 -14.25 -38.45 -6.17
C ASN A 223 -15.23 -38.26 -5.00
N PRO A 224 -15.59 -37.01 -4.62
CA PRO A 224 -16.70 -36.81 -3.71
C PRO A 224 -17.96 -37.29 -4.45
N GLY A 225 -18.68 -38.26 -3.88
CA GLY A 225 -19.97 -38.70 -4.42
C GLY A 225 -20.93 -37.52 -4.66
N LEU A 226 -21.95 -37.74 -5.49
CA LEU A 226 -22.96 -36.75 -5.90
C LEU A 226 -23.30 -35.74 -4.79
N PRO A 227 -23.26 -34.42 -5.07
CA PRO A 227 -23.52 -33.40 -4.06
C PRO A 227 -24.96 -33.54 -3.56
N VAL A 228 -25.13 -34.16 -2.39
CA VAL A 228 -26.37 -34.07 -1.64
C VAL A 228 -26.41 -32.67 -1.05
N GLY A 229 -27.22 -31.80 -1.65
CA GLY A 229 -27.45 -30.45 -1.16
C GLY A 229 -28.16 -30.49 0.19
N ILE A 230 -27.41 -30.59 1.28
CA ILE A 230 -27.95 -30.42 2.63
C ILE A 230 -27.87 -28.93 2.96
N GLN A 231 -29.02 -28.24 2.98
CA GLN A 231 -29.09 -26.89 3.54
C GLN A 231 -28.98 -26.98 5.07
N TYR A 232 -27.80 -26.65 5.60
CA TYR A 232 -27.63 -26.38 7.01
C TYR A 232 -27.85 -24.88 7.27
N ARG A 233 -28.93 -24.52 8.00
CA ARG A 233 -29.02 -23.20 8.64
C ARG A 233 -28.40 -23.30 10.03
N HIS A 234 -27.14 -22.90 10.15
CA HIS A 234 -26.55 -22.57 11.45
C HIS A 234 -26.36 -21.05 11.53
N ALA A 235 -27.03 -20.41 12.49
CA ALA A 235 -26.81 -19.00 12.80
C ALA A 235 -25.56 -18.88 13.68
N LEU A 236 -24.39 -18.79 13.05
CA LEU A 236 -23.18 -18.32 13.75
C LEU A 236 -23.39 -16.83 14.04
N ARG A 237 -23.40 -16.46 15.32
CA ARG A 237 -23.34 -15.05 15.72
C ARG A 237 -21.88 -14.71 16.00
N SER A 238 -21.30 -13.89 15.13
CA SER A 238 -20.09 -13.14 15.43
C SER A 238 -20.50 -11.81 16.05
N GLY A 239 -20.07 -11.57 17.29
CA GLY A 239 -20.24 -10.29 17.97
C GLY A 239 -18.88 -9.71 18.30
N CYS A 240 -18.57 -8.53 17.79
CA CYS A 240 -17.38 -7.78 18.19
C CYS A 240 -17.84 -6.54 18.95
N THR A 241 -17.43 -6.42 20.21
CA THR A 241 -17.66 -5.23 21.03
C THR A 241 -16.37 -4.42 21.07
N ALA A 242 -16.46 -3.15 20.66
CA ALA A 242 -15.41 -2.19 20.91
C ALA A 242 -15.60 -1.65 22.34
N GLY A 243 -14.63 -1.87 23.22
CA GLY A 243 -14.68 -1.42 24.60
C GLY A 243 -14.61 0.11 24.71
N ASN A 244 -15.76 0.78 24.54
CA ASN A 244 -16.20 1.94 25.33
C ASN A 244 -17.62 2.45 24.96
N ASP A 245 -18.46 1.70 24.23
CA ASP A 245 -19.80 2.17 23.86
C ASP A 245 -20.87 1.10 24.13
N ASP A 246 -21.71 1.37 25.13
CA ASP A 246 -22.82 0.56 25.65
C ASP A 246 -24.02 0.49 24.68
N ARG A 247 -23.76 0.38 23.37
CA ARG A 247 -24.81 0.21 22.36
C ARG A 247 -24.55 -1.01 21.50
N GLN A 248 -25.20 -2.10 21.89
CA GLN A 248 -25.42 -3.25 21.03
C GLN A 248 -26.13 -2.81 19.74
N ARG A 249 -25.38 -2.72 18.63
CA ARG A 249 -25.99 -2.78 17.30
C ARG A 249 -25.99 -4.24 16.86
N GLN A 250 -27.17 -4.85 16.92
CA GLN A 250 -27.46 -6.10 16.25
C GLN A 250 -27.44 -5.84 14.73
N TRP A 251 -26.48 -6.44 14.03
CA TRP A 251 -26.58 -6.64 12.59
C TRP A 251 -27.37 -7.95 12.39
N LEU A 252 -28.55 -7.83 11.78
CA LEU A 252 -29.43 -8.93 11.37
C LEU A 252 -28.90 -9.63 10.13
#